data_AF-A0A920KEJ5-F1
#
_entry.id   AF-A0A920KEJ5-F1
#
_cell.length_a   1.000
_cell.length_b   1.000
_cell.length_c   1.000
_cell.angle_alpha   90.00
_cell.angle_beta   90.00
_cell.angle_gamma   90.00
#
_symmetry.space_group_name_H-M   'P 1'
#
loop_
_entity.id
_entity.type
_entity.pdbx_description
1 polymer ?
#
loop_
_entity_poly.entity_id
_entity_poly.type
_entity_poly.pdbx_seq_one_letter_code
_entity_poly.pdbx_strand_id
1 'polypeptide(L)'
;MKKTILLFLTFLTYQFTFSQCHYVVDMQDSYGDGWNGAQINVSINSVLITSFTIPVGGSSAIDSISTYTGDNVSFDFVSGTWDTEITYTITAPDGSTVGSYGPYPTNSGNDGPIWSGVSNSTCAPPACLDPYGLVITGTTSSSVDLSWTAGPNAGSYTVEYGTSGFAQGSGSTTTSTTTTAAISGLTSYTMYDFYVQSDCQASGNGTSNFAGPISVSTCPGAAPYLETFDPGMAPCWIQDQNDIFDWTLNAGTTASNPTGPSDDVTGGGNYIYIETSAPRAPGDSAILHTPAIDLQHYLYLN
;
A
#
# COMPACT_ATOMS: atom_id res chain seq x y z
N MET A 1 57.40 52.16 22.60
CA MET A 1 56.71 52.19 21.28
C MET A 1 55.76 51.00 21.19
N LYS A 2 54.62 51.21 20.53
CA LYS A 2 53.35 50.49 20.69
C LYS A 2 53.44 48.99 20.33
N LYS A 3 52.81 48.14 21.15
CA LYS A 3 52.51 46.73 20.82
C LYS A 3 51.26 46.70 19.95
N THR A 4 51.39 46.25 18.71
CA THR A 4 50.28 46.09 17.77
C THR A 4 49.74 44.67 17.90
N ILE A 5 48.55 44.52 18.49
CA ILE A 5 47.83 43.25 18.56
C ILE A 5 47.03 43.12 17.25
N LEU A 6 47.35 42.10 16.45
CA LEU A 6 46.64 41.78 15.22
C LEU A 6 45.42 40.92 15.56
N LEU A 7 44.22 41.47 15.44
CA LEU A 7 42.96 40.77 15.68
C LEU A 7 42.56 40.04 14.39
N PHE A 8 42.63 38.70 14.38
CA PHE A 8 42.10 37.89 13.29
C PHE A 8 40.57 37.81 13.42
N LEU A 9 39.85 38.48 12.52
CA LEU A 9 38.41 38.39 12.40
C LEU A 9 38.06 37.17 11.53
N THR A 10 37.69 36.05 12.14
CA THR A 10 37.18 34.87 11.43
C THR A 10 35.74 35.11 11.00
N PHE A 11 35.50 35.30 9.70
CA PHE A 11 34.16 35.31 9.12
C PHE A 11 33.65 33.86 9.09
N LEU A 12 32.71 33.53 9.98
CA LEU A 12 32.00 32.25 9.95
C LEU A 12 30.91 32.35 8.89
N THR A 13 31.17 31.82 7.69
CA THR A 13 30.15 31.71 6.63
C THR A 13 29.13 30.63 7.04
N TYR A 14 27.93 31.05 7.40
CA TYR A 14 26.79 30.15 7.53
C TYR A 14 26.38 29.67 6.13
N GLN A 15 26.61 28.39 5.83
CA GLN A 15 26.04 27.74 4.66
C GLN A 15 24.59 27.37 5.01
N PHE A 16 23.62 28.11 4.47
CA PHE A 16 22.23 27.66 4.46
C PHE A 16 22.09 26.59 3.38
N THR A 17 22.02 25.32 3.78
CA THR A 17 21.63 24.24 2.87
C THR A 17 20.11 24.29 2.71
N PHE A 18 19.61 24.98 1.68
CA PHE A 18 18.23 24.75 1.22
C PHE A 18 18.16 23.34 0.62
N SER A 19 17.03 22.64 0.78
CA SER A 19 16.87 21.32 0.14
C SER A 19 16.88 21.51 -1.38
N GLN A 20 17.93 20.99 -2.00
CA GLN A 20 18.19 21.08 -3.43
C GLN A 20 17.54 19.89 -4.14
N CYS A 21 16.20 19.94 -4.30
CA CYS A 21 15.44 18.85 -4.94
C CYS A 21 15.05 19.12 -6.40
N HIS A 22 15.15 20.37 -6.86
CA HIS A 22 14.43 20.81 -8.06
C HIS A 22 15.37 21.14 -9.21
N TYR A 23 15.03 20.67 -10.40
CA TYR A 23 15.43 21.40 -11.60
C TYR A 23 14.55 22.62 -11.76
N VAL A 24 15.16 23.75 -12.10
CA VAL A 24 14.46 25.02 -12.36
C VAL A 24 14.71 25.41 -13.80
N VAL A 25 13.65 25.76 -14.52
CA VAL A 25 13.71 26.26 -15.90
C VAL A 25 13.23 27.71 -15.89
N ASP A 26 14.18 28.62 -16.15
CA ASP A 26 13.90 30.04 -16.35
C ASP A 26 13.72 30.29 -17.84
N MET A 27 12.51 30.69 -18.24
CA MET A 27 12.05 30.81 -19.61
C MET A 27 11.80 32.27 -19.96
N GLN A 28 12.19 32.68 -21.16
CA GLN A 28 12.04 34.04 -21.67
C GLN A 28 11.53 34.04 -23.11
N ASP A 29 10.79 35.08 -23.44
CA ASP A 29 10.23 35.37 -24.76
C ASP A 29 10.48 36.85 -25.09
N SER A 30 11.21 37.11 -26.17
CA SER A 30 11.63 38.47 -26.52
C SER A 30 10.53 39.37 -27.10
N TYR A 31 9.43 38.81 -27.61
CA TYR A 31 8.29 39.58 -28.15
C TYR A 31 7.14 39.70 -27.13
N GLY A 32 7.09 38.81 -26.15
CA GLY A 32 6.20 38.89 -25.00
C GLY A 32 4.78 38.42 -25.28
N ASP A 33 4.57 37.64 -26.33
CA ASP A 33 3.29 37.02 -26.68
C ASP A 33 3.22 35.53 -26.34
N GLY A 34 4.27 34.99 -25.73
CA GLY A 34 4.38 33.63 -25.23
C GLY A 34 4.88 32.67 -26.30
N TRP A 35 5.22 31.45 -25.89
CA TRP A 35 5.98 30.52 -26.73
C TRP A 35 5.21 29.86 -27.88
N ASN A 36 4.00 30.32 -28.19
CA ASN A 36 3.39 30.04 -29.49
C ASN A 36 3.26 28.52 -29.81
N GLY A 37 3.03 27.71 -28.77
CA GLY A 37 2.92 26.25 -28.83
C GLY A 37 4.23 25.47 -28.60
N ALA A 38 5.37 26.15 -28.46
CA ALA A 38 6.63 25.53 -28.06
C ALA A 38 6.62 25.21 -26.56
N GLN A 39 7.34 24.15 -26.17
CA GLN A 39 7.43 23.70 -24.78
C GLN A 39 8.69 22.89 -24.51
N ILE A 40 9.03 22.74 -23.23
CA ILE A 40 10.07 21.84 -22.74
C ILE A 40 9.40 20.67 -22.03
N ASN A 41 9.47 19.50 -22.64
CA ASN A 41 9.05 18.25 -22.02
C ASN A 41 10.09 17.81 -21.01
N VAL A 42 9.66 17.42 -19.80
CA VAL A 42 10.53 16.84 -18.79
C VAL A 42 10.10 15.42 -18.50
N SER A 43 11.01 14.47 -18.70
CA SER A 43 10.81 13.07 -18.36
C SER A 43 11.70 12.63 -17.20
N ILE A 44 11.16 11.79 -16.32
CA ILE A 44 11.89 11.14 -15.23
C ILE A 44 11.76 9.63 -15.42
N ASN A 45 12.89 8.92 -15.45
CA ASN A 45 12.95 7.48 -15.69
C ASN A 45 12.17 7.06 -16.96
N SER A 46 12.33 7.86 -18.03
CA SER A 46 11.69 7.70 -19.34
C SER A 46 10.16 7.90 -19.38
N VAL A 47 9.56 8.38 -18.29
CA VAL A 47 8.14 8.76 -18.23
C VAL A 47 8.02 10.27 -18.31
N LEU A 48 7.23 10.78 -19.26
CA LEU A 48 6.90 12.21 -19.35
C LEU A 48 6.12 12.64 -18.10
N ILE A 49 6.68 13.55 -17.32
CA ILE A 49 6.07 14.02 -16.06
C ILE A 49 5.33 15.34 -16.28
N THR A 50 5.93 16.27 -17.03
CA THR A 50 5.36 17.60 -17.24
C THR A 50 5.93 18.26 -18.50
N SER A 51 5.30 19.35 -18.92
CA SER A 51 5.76 20.22 -20.00
C SER A 51 5.70 21.67 -19.56
N PHE A 52 6.78 22.42 -19.77
CA PHE A 52 6.88 23.84 -19.42
C PHE A 52 6.80 24.72 -20.67
N THR A 53 6.10 25.84 -20.57
CA THR A 53 5.91 26.79 -21.67
C THR A 53 5.58 28.16 -21.10
N ILE A 54 5.76 29.22 -21.90
CA ILE A 54 5.22 30.55 -21.57
C ILE A 54 3.83 30.67 -22.20
N PRO A 55 2.76 30.85 -21.40
CA PRO A 55 1.41 31.03 -21.92
C PRO A 55 1.28 32.27 -22.81
N VAL A 56 0.23 32.29 -23.64
CA VAL A 56 -0.07 33.41 -24.55
C VAL A 56 -0.12 34.74 -23.80
N GLY A 57 0.58 35.75 -24.32
CA GLY A 57 0.73 37.08 -23.74
C GLY A 57 1.80 37.21 -22.64
N GLY A 58 2.63 36.17 -22.45
CA GLY A 58 3.72 36.17 -21.48
C GLY A 58 5.08 36.50 -22.10
N SER A 59 5.96 37.14 -21.33
CA SER A 59 7.36 37.44 -21.72
C SER A 59 8.40 36.65 -20.93
N SER A 60 8.03 36.10 -19.79
CA SER A 60 8.89 35.26 -18.96
C SER A 60 8.05 34.33 -18.10
N ALA A 61 8.60 33.17 -17.75
CA ALA A 61 8.06 32.26 -16.76
C ALA A 61 9.18 31.48 -16.08
N ILE A 62 8.98 31.07 -14.84
CA ILE A 62 9.89 30.17 -14.13
C ILE A 62 9.06 29.00 -13.65
N ASP A 63 9.47 27.80 -14.05
CA ASP A 63 8.88 26.55 -13.59
C ASP A 63 9.94 25.62 -13.01
N SER A 64 9.49 24.61 -12.27
CA SER A 64 10.40 23.66 -11.64
C SER A 64 9.78 22.28 -11.51
N ILE A 65 10.66 21.29 -11.38
CA ILE A 65 10.29 19.89 -11.20
C ILE A 65 11.18 19.25 -10.14
N SER A 66 10.54 18.62 -9.14
CA SER A 66 11.23 17.85 -8.12
C SER A 66 11.80 16.56 -8.71
N THR A 67 13.02 16.23 -8.31
CA THR A 67 13.69 14.97 -8.65
C THR A 67 14.38 14.42 -7.41
N TYR A 68 14.64 13.12 -7.41
CA TYR A 68 15.33 12.43 -6.35
C TYR A 68 16.72 11.98 -6.78
N THR A 69 17.59 11.73 -5.80
CA THR A 69 18.91 11.15 -6.05
C THR A 69 18.78 9.87 -6.86
N GLY A 70 19.47 9.80 -8.01
CA GLY A 70 19.47 8.61 -8.87
C GLY A 70 18.43 8.62 -10.00
N ASP A 71 17.49 9.57 -10.01
CA ASP A 71 16.53 9.70 -11.13
C ASP A 71 17.26 9.99 -12.44
N ASN A 72 16.90 9.29 -13.52
CA ASN A 72 17.35 9.65 -14.86
C ASN A 72 16.39 10.68 -15.46
N VAL A 73 16.85 11.93 -15.57
CA VAL A 73 16.04 13.08 -15.99
C VAL A 73 16.41 13.44 -17.43
N SER A 74 15.41 13.72 -18.28
CA SER A 74 15.61 14.29 -19.61
C SER A 74 14.77 15.53 -19.82
N PHE A 75 15.33 16.49 -20.55
CA PHE A 75 14.63 17.65 -21.08
C PHE A 75 14.63 17.56 -22.60
N ASP A 76 13.47 17.72 -23.20
CA ASP A 76 13.27 17.64 -24.65
C ASP A 76 12.53 18.90 -25.10
N PHE A 77 13.10 19.63 -26.08
CA PHE A 77 12.42 20.79 -26.64
C PHE A 77 11.44 20.33 -27.71
N VAL A 78 10.24 20.91 -27.68
CA VAL A 78 9.21 20.73 -28.71
C VAL A 78 8.99 22.09 -29.35
N SER A 79 9.25 22.19 -30.65
CA SER A 79 9.09 23.43 -31.40
C SER A 79 7.64 23.89 -31.50
N GLY A 80 7.47 25.20 -31.57
CA GLY A 80 6.21 25.87 -31.88
C GLY A 80 6.35 26.71 -33.14
N THR A 81 5.59 27.79 -33.22
CA THR A 81 5.90 28.87 -34.17
C THR A 81 6.74 29.93 -33.48
N TRP A 82 7.68 30.53 -34.19
CA TRP A 82 8.51 31.65 -33.71
C TRP A 82 9.57 31.35 -32.65
N ASP A 83 10.06 30.10 -32.56
CA ASP A 83 11.17 29.67 -31.69
C ASP A 83 12.42 30.59 -31.65
N THR A 84 12.61 31.42 -32.68
CA THR A 84 13.66 32.43 -32.78
C THR A 84 13.70 33.42 -31.61
N GLU A 85 12.59 33.60 -30.89
CA GLU A 85 12.46 34.53 -29.75
C GLU A 85 12.69 33.88 -28.38
N ILE A 86 12.81 32.56 -28.35
CA ILE A 86 12.79 31.77 -27.13
C ILE A 86 14.20 31.65 -26.57
N THR A 87 14.36 31.96 -25.28
CA THR A 87 15.56 31.59 -24.52
C THR A 87 15.17 30.95 -23.19
N TYR A 88 16.01 30.06 -22.68
CA TYR A 88 15.81 29.51 -21.34
C TYR A 88 17.11 29.01 -20.71
N THR A 89 17.13 28.92 -19.39
CA THR A 89 18.23 28.34 -18.61
C THR A 89 17.70 27.24 -17.71
N ILE A 90 18.37 26.08 -17.73
CA ILE A 90 18.06 24.96 -16.83
C ILE A 90 19.11 24.95 -15.73
N THR A 91 18.65 25.03 -14.48
CA THR A 91 19.48 24.93 -13.28
C THR A 91 19.19 23.60 -12.59
N ALA A 92 20.25 22.84 -12.29
CA ALA A 92 20.17 21.57 -11.59
C ALA A 92 19.86 21.78 -10.10
N PRO A 93 19.38 20.73 -9.40
CA PRO A 93 19.14 20.77 -7.97
C PRO A 93 20.31 21.35 -7.16
N ASP A 94 21.55 20.97 -7.45
CA ASP A 94 22.75 21.46 -6.75
C ASP A 94 23.06 22.96 -6.97
N GLY A 95 22.27 23.64 -7.81
CA GLY A 95 22.45 25.04 -8.19
C GLY A 95 23.40 25.25 -9.37
N SER A 96 24.00 24.19 -9.92
CA SER A 96 24.80 24.29 -11.15
C SER A 96 23.90 24.50 -12.37
N THR A 97 24.40 25.26 -13.33
CA THR A 97 23.68 25.44 -14.61
C THR A 97 23.90 24.21 -15.48
N VAL A 98 22.81 23.53 -15.86
CA VAL A 98 22.83 22.43 -16.85
C VAL A 98 23.14 23.00 -18.23
N GLY A 99 22.49 24.11 -18.58
CA GLY A 99 22.73 24.83 -19.82
C GLY A 99 21.84 26.06 -19.98
N SER A 100 22.24 26.94 -20.90
CA SER A 100 21.45 28.08 -21.38
C SER A 100 21.28 27.95 -22.88
N TYR A 101 20.05 28.15 -23.35
CA TYR A 101 19.63 27.82 -24.70
C TYR A 101 18.90 29.01 -25.32
N GLY A 102 19.05 29.18 -26.64
CA GLY A 102 18.48 30.28 -27.40
C GLY A 102 19.32 31.58 -27.39
N PRO A 103 18.85 32.66 -28.06
CA PRO A 103 17.70 32.68 -28.97
C PRO A 103 17.93 31.69 -30.10
N TYR A 104 16.85 31.19 -30.69
CA TYR A 104 16.91 30.01 -31.57
C TYR A 104 17.34 28.74 -30.83
N PRO A 105 16.55 28.22 -29.87
CA PRO A 105 16.83 26.91 -29.27
C PRO A 105 16.96 25.83 -30.36
N THR A 106 16.25 26.05 -31.47
CA THR A 106 16.39 25.29 -32.72
C THR A 106 16.38 26.27 -33.90
N ASN A 107 17.36 26.15 -34.81
CA ASN A 107 17.40 26.92 -36.06
C ASN A 107 17.19 26.05 -37.31
N SER A 108 16.99 24.74 -37.12
CA SER A 108 16.70 23.74 -38.15
C SER A 108 16.71 22.34 -37.52
N GLY A 109 15.66 21.96 -36.78
CA GLY A 109 15.42 20.55 -36.44
C GLY A 109 15.97 20.01 -35.11
N ASN A 110 15.87 20.75 -34.01
CA ASN A 110 16.04 20.18 -32.65
C ASN A 110 14.68 20.01 -31.95
N ASP A 111 13.72 19.40 -32.63
CA ASP A 111 12.71 18.65 -31.89
C ASP A 111 13.46 17.46 -31.27
N GLY A 112 13.59 17.43 -29.94
CA GLY A 112 14.27 16.33 -29.28
C GLY A 112 15.18 16.73 -28.11
N PRO A 113 16.12 15.85 -27.75
CA PRO A 113 16.77 15.88 -26.45
C PRO A 113 17.73 17.08 -26.31
N ILE A 114 17.48 17.89 -25.29
CA ILE A 114 18.33 18.99 -24.86
C ILE A 114 19.44 18.44 -23.95
N TRP A 115 19.03 17.67 -22.95
CA TRP A 115 19.92 17.10 -21.94
C TRP A 115 19.28 15.86 -21.34
N SER A 116 20.11 14.88 -21.00
CA SER A 116 19.73 13.78 -20.13
C SER A 116 20.87 13.44 -19.17
N GLY A 117 20.51 13.04 -17.96
CA GLY A 117 21.49 12.66 -16.96
C GLY A 117 20.86 12.20 -15.65
N VAL A 118 21.72 11.66 -14.78
CA VAL A 118 21.32 11.28 -13.42
C VAL A 118 21.23 12.53 -12.55
N SER A 119 20.12 12.70 -11.84
CA SER A 119 19.88 13.84 -10.98
C SER A 119 20.90 13.93 -9.85
N ASN A 120 21.47 15.12 -9.66
CA ASN A 120 22.33 15.48 -8.54
C ASN A 120 21.54 15.98 -7.32
N SER A 121 20.22 15.80 -7.30
CA SER A 121 19.36 16.07 -6.16
C SER A 121 19.89 15.40 -4.90
N THR A 122 19.82 16.12 -3.78
CA THR A 122 20.13 15.57 -2.45
C THR A 122 18.91 14.96 -1.76
N CYS A 123 17.76 14.99 -2.43
CA CYS A 123 16.51 14.50 -1.88
C CYS A 123 16.38 13.02 -2.19
N ALA A 124 16.31 12.19 -1.15
CA ALA A 124 16.12 10.76 -1.32
C ALA A 124 14.70 10.49 -1.86
N PRO A 125 14.54 9.48 -2.74
CA PRO A 125 13.22 9.03 -3.12
C PRO A 125 12.42 8.61 -1.86
N PRO A 126 11.08 8.77 -1.85
CA PRO A 126 10.28 8.43 -0.68
C PRO A 126 10.50 6.95 -0.34
N ALA A 127 10.76 6.66 0.94
CA ALA A 127 10.89 5.29 1.42
C ALA A 127 9.69 4.44 0.95
N CYS A 128 9.92 3.17 0.63
CA CYS A 128 8.82 2.26 0.29
C CYS A 128 7.92 2.10 1.52
N LEU A 129 6.77 2.77 1.51
CA LEU A 129 5.87 2.76 2.66
C LEU A 129 5.08 1.46 2.70
N ASP A 130 4.87 0.99 3.92
CA ASP A 130 4.05 -0.18 4.20
C ASP A 130 2.62 0.03 3.65
N PRO A 131 1.98 -1.03 3.12
CA PRO A 131 0.56 -0.99 2.85
C PRO A 131 -0.23 -0.68 4.13
N TYR A 132 -1.41 -0.10 4.01
CA TYR A 132 -2.24 0.23 5.18
C TYR A 132 -3.71 -0.05 4.92
N GLY A 133 -4.53 -0.04 5.98
CA GLY A 133 -5.97 -0.30 5.87
C GLY A 133 -6.28 -1.70 5.33
N LEU A 134 -5.50 -2.71 5.76
CA LEU A 134 -5.76 -4.10 5.42
C LEU A 134 -7.14 -4.49 5.94
N VAL A 135 -7.95 -5.13 5.08
CA VAL A 135 -9.29 -5.62 5.43
C VAL A 135 -9.53 -6.97 4.75
N ILE A 136 -10.23 -7.86 5.46
CA ILE A 136 -10.78 -9.09 4.87
C ILE A 136 -12.08 -8.75 4.15
N THR A 137 -12.16 -9.10 2.87
CA THR A 137 -13.32 -8.80 2.00
C THR A 137 -14.19 -10.01 1.73
N GLY A 138 -13.67 -11.22 1.96
CA GLY A 138 -14.40 -12.47 1.74
C GLY A 138 -13.69 -13.64 2.41
N THR A 139 -14.46 -14.62 2.88
CA THR A 139 -13.94 -15.83 3.51
C THR A 139 -14.78 -17.03 3.13
N THR A 140 -14.12 -18.15 2.86
CA THR A 140 -14.76 -19.46 2.73
C THR A 140 -14.08 -20.47 3.67
N SER A 141 -14.47 -21.74 3.62
CA SER A 141 -13.78 -22.82 4.32
C SER A 141 -12.34 -23.06 3.82
N SER A 142 -11.97 -22.54 2.66
CA SER A 142 -10.66 -22.83 2.06
C SER A 142 -10.01 -21.64 1.37
N SER A 143 -10.59 -20.45 1.48
CA SER A 143 -10.06 -19.23 0.89
C SER A 143 -10.34 -18.00 1.73
N VAL A 144 -9.47 -17.00 1.57
CA VAL A 144 -9.59 -15.67 2.16
C VAL A 144 -9.27 -14.65 1.08
N ASP A 145 -10.16 -13.69 0.90
CA ASP A 145 -9.95 -12.51 0.06
C ASP A 145 -9.61 -11.32 0.95
N LEU A 146 -8.55 -10.62 0.58
CA LEU A 146 -8.05 -9.45 1.29
C LEU A 146 -7.86 -8.27 0.34
N SER A 147 -8.01 -7.08 0.88
CA SER A 147 -7.69 -5.82 0.21
C SER A 147 -6.95 -4.88 1.15
N TRP A 148 -6.23 -3.93 0.57
CA TRP A 148 -5.47 -2.92 1.31
C TRP A 148 -5.40 -1.63 0.51
N THR A 149 -4.82 -0.60 1.12
CA THR A 149 -4.44 0.64 0.43
C THR A 149 -2.95 0.63 0.12
N ALA A 150 -2.60 1.07 -1.09
CA ALA A 150 -1.23 1.14 -1.57
C ALA A 150 -0.40 2.16 -0.79
N GLY A 151 0.84 1.78 -0.43
CA GLY A 151 1.89 2.76 -0.13
C GLY A 151 2.33 3.48 -1.42
N PRO A 152 2.82 4.73 -1.36
CA PRO A 152 3.40 5.41 -2.51
C PRO A 152 4.51 4.58 -3.16
N ASN A 153 4.59 4.61 -4.49
CA ASN A 153 5.62 3.96 -5.30
C ASN A 153 5.63 2.42 -5.27
N ALA A 154 4.64 1.77 -4.66
CA ALA A 154 4.51 0.31 -4.71
C ALA A 154 4.03 -0.14 -6.09
N GLY A 155 4.84 -0.98 -6.76
CA GLY A 155 4.49 -1.59 -8.05
C GLY A 155 3.87 -2.99 -7.91
N SER A 156 4.15 -3.65 -6.80
CA SER A 156 3.62 -4.97 -6.45
C SER A 156 3.64 -5.19 -4.95
N TYR A 157 3.05 -6.29 -4.49
CA TYR A 157 2.93 -6.64 -3.09
C TYR A 157 3.25 -8.12 -2.88
N THR A 158 3.88 -8.43 -1.76
CA THR A 158 4.03 -9.80 -1.26
C THR A 158 3.05 -9.99 -0.10
N VAL A 159 2.19 -10.99 -0.20
CA VAL A 159 1.31 -11.42 0.89
C VAL A 159 1.94 -12.66 1.52
N GLU A 160 2.29 -12.57 2.79
CA GLU A 160 2.73 -13.72 3.60
C GLU A 160 1.58 -14.17 4.51
N TYR A 161 1.32 -15.48 4.54
CA TYR A 161 0.24 -16.05 5.31
C TYR A 161 0.58 -17.42 5.91
N GLY A 162 -0.05 -17.73 7.03
CA GLY A 162 0.15 -18.99 7.74
C GLY A 162 -0.88 -19.15 8.86
N THR A 163 -0.93 -20.34 9.47
CA THR A 163 -1.75 -20.57 10.66
C THR A 163 -1.43 -19.52 11.72
N SER A 164 -2.45 -19.00 12.39
CA SER A 164 -2.29 -17.90 13.34
C SER A 164 -1.22 -18.21 14.40
N GLY A 165 -0.35 -17.23 14.65
CA GLY A 165 0.83 -17.38 15.51
C GLY A 165 2.08 -17.97 14.83
N PHE A 166 2.09 -18.15 13.50
CA PHE A 166 3.31 -18.55 12.79
C PHE A 166 4.41 -17.49 12.91
N ALA A 167 5.68 -17.90 12.83
CA ALA A 167 6.80 -16.97 12.83
C ALA A 167 6.89 -16.26 11.47
N GLN A 168 6.80 -14.93 11.46
CA GLN A 168 6.95 -14.15 10.22
C GLN A 168 8.29 -14.48 9.52
N GLY A 169 8.24 -14.65 8.20
CA GLY A 169 9.31 -15.20 7.36
C GLY A 169 9.25 -16.71 7.16
N SER A 170 8.40 -17.45 7.90
CA SER A 170 8.18 -18.89 7.72
C SER A 170 6.84 -19.23 7.07
N GLY A 171 6.03 -18.23 6.73
CA GLY A 171 4.73 -18.40 6.10
C GLY A 171 4.83 -18.79 4.64
N SER A 172 3.68 -19.12 4.05
CA SER A 172 3.54 -19.21 2.60
C SER A 172 3.41 -17.82 2.01
N THR A 173 3.93 -17.60 0.81
CA THR A 173 3.92 -16.29 0.15
C THR A 173 3.24 -16.34 -1.20
N THR A 174 2.50 -15.29 -1.54
CA THR A 174 2.02 -15.02 -2.90
C THR A 174 2.26 -13.56 -3.27
N THR A 175 2.30 -13.27 -4.57
CA THR A 175 2.51 -11.91 -5.08
C THR A 175 1.23 -11.36 -5.70
N SER A 176 0.98 -10.06 -5.56
CA SER A 176 -0.09 -9.35 -6.25
C SER A 176 0.44 -8.08 -6.91
N THR A 177 -0.07 -7.74 -8.09
CA THR A 177 0.20 -6.45 -8.77
C THR A 177 -0.92 -5.44 -8.54
N THR A 178 -1.98 -5.83 -7.82
CA THR A 178 -3.09 -4.96 -7.42
C THR A 178 -3.13 -4.85 -5.90
N THR A 179 -4.02 -4.02 -5.36
CA THR A 179 -4.19 -3.87 -3.91
C THR A 179 -5.16 -4.90 -3.31
N THR A 180 -5.23 -6.08 -3.92
CA THR A 180 -6.10 -7.19 -3.54
C THR A 180 -5.38 -8.51 -3.71
N ALA A 181 -5.75 -9.52 -2.92
CA ALA A 181 -5.30 -10.90 -3.09
C ALA A 181 -6.38 -11.89 -2.67
N ALA A 182 -6.47 -13.00 -3.41
CA ALA A 182 -7.30 -14.15 -3.08
C ALA A 182 -6.39 -15.33 -2.74
N ILE A 183 -6.41 -15.75 -1.48
CA ILE A 183 -5.62 -16.88 -0.98
C ILE A 183 -6.53 -18.10 -0.95
N SER A 184 -6.13 -19.20 -1.58
CA SER A 184 -6.92 -20.43 -1.67
C SER A 184 -6.13 -21.64 -1.18
N GLY A 185 -6.80 -22.78 -1.03
CA GLY A 185 -6.17 -24.02 -0.53
C GLY A 185 -5.91 -24.01 0.97
N LEU A 186 -6.59 -23.14 1.71
CA LEU A 186 -6.49 -23.08 3.17
C LEU A 186 -7.27 -24.23 3.80
N THR A 187 -6.81 -24.71 4.95
CA THR A 187 -7.52 -25.71 5.75
C THR A 187 -8.73 -25.08 6.42
N SER A 188 -9.86 -25.78 6.42
CA SER A 188 -11.09 -25.35 7.11
C SER A 188 -10.92 -25.27 8.62
N TYR A 189 -11.75 -24.46 9.28
CA TYR A 189 -11.79 -24.25 10.73
C TYR A 189 -10.44 -23.84 11.33
N THR A 190 -9.62 -23.15 10.55
CA THR A 190 -8.27 -22.79 10.96
C THR A 190 -8.16 -21.27 10.99
N MET A 191 -7.61 -20.74 12.08
CA MET A 191 -7.24 -19.32 12.16
C MET A 191 -5.95 -19.09 11.36
N TYR A 192 -5.95 -18.07 10.50
CA TYR A 192 -4.77 -17.64 9.73
C TYR A 192 -4.42 -16.20 10.06
N ASP A 193 -3.13 -15.90 10.04
CA ASP A 193 -2.58 -14.54 10.04
C ASP A 193 -2.07 -14.19 8.65
N PHE A 194 -2.33 -12.96 8.20
CA PHE A 194 -1.90 -12.44 6.91
C PHE A 194 -1.12 -11.14 7.10
N TYR A 195 -0.02 -11.02 6.36
CA TYR A 195 0.83 -9.85 6.29
C TYR A 195 1.00 -9.41 4.84
N VAL A 196 1.13 -8.10 4.60
CA VAL A 196 1.34 -7.56 3.24
C VAL A 196 2.53 -6.61 3.24
N GLN A 197 3.45 -6.80 2.30
CA GLN A 197 4.63 -5.96 2.09
C GLN A 197 4.55 -5.29 0.71
N SER A 198 4.83 -3.99 0.64
CA SER A 198 5.00 -3.27 -0.63
C SER A 198 6.37 -3.58 -1.24
N ASP A 199 6.39 -3.76 -2.56
CA ASP A 199 7.61 -3.80 -3.37
C ASP A 199 7.67 -2.55 -4.27
N CYS A 200 8.67 -1.71 -3.99
CA CYS A 200 8.97 -0.47 -4.70
C CYS A 200 10.31 -0.55 -5.45
N GLN A 201 10.83 -1.76 -5.75
CA GLN A 201 12.11 -1.95 -6.45
C GLN A 201 12.13 -1.29 -7.83
N ALA A 202 11.00 -1.26 -8.54
CA ALA A 202 10.89 -0.56 -9.82
C ALA A 202 11.16 0.95 -9.69
N SER A 203 10.95 1.52 -8.51
CA SER A 203 11.25 2.92 -8.18
C SER A 203 12.56 3.10 -7.41
N GLY A 204 13.38 2.05 -7.28
CA GLY A 204 14.67 2.08 -6.59
C GLY A 204 14.61 2.05 -5.06
N ASN A 205 13.42 1.83 -4.46
CA ASN A 205 13.19 1.99 -3.02
C ASN A 205 13.10 0.68 -2.22
N GLY A 206 13.49 -0.44 -2.83
CA GLY A 206 13.45 -1.75 -2.19
C GLY A 206 12.03 -2.16 -1.76
N THR A 207 11.95 -2.86 -0.63
CA THR A 207 10.69 -3.34 -0.04
C THR A 207 10.38 -2.63 1.27
N SER A 208 9.10 -2.47 1.58
CA SER A 208 8.64 -1.95 2.87
C SER A 208 8.80 -2.98 4.00
N ASN A 209 8.40 -2.63 5.23
CA ASN A 209 8.10 -3.66 6.22
C ASN A 209 6.77 -4.34 5.87
N PHE A 210 6.50 -5.48 6.52
CA PHE A 210 5.20 -6.12 6.44
C PHE A 210 4.18 -5.39 7.33
N ALA A 211 3.05 -5.00 6.74
CA ALA A 211 1.87 -4.56 7.45
C ALA A 211 1.04 -5.78 7.89
N GLY A 212 0.55 -5.77 9.13
CA GLY A 212 -0.23 -6.86 9.72
C GLY A 212 0.27 -7.27 11.12
N PRO A 213 -0.22 -8.40 11.65
CA PRO A 213 -1.14 -9.33 11.00
C PRO A 213 -2.58 -8.79 10.94
N ILE A 214 -3.33 -9.21 9.91
CA ILE A 214 -4.79 -9.32 9.99
C ILE A 214 -5.13 -10.81 10.12
N SER A 215 -6.01 -11.14 11.07
CA SER A 215 -6.31 -12.54 11.42
C SER A 215 -7.76 -12.88 11.10
N VAL A 216 -8.01 -14.07 10.55
CA VAL A 216 -9.37 -14.56 10.26
C VAL A 216 -9.43 -16.09 10.22
N SER A 217 -10.59 -16.66 10.59
CA SER A 217 -10.89 -18.09 10.50
C SER A 217 -11.49 -18.47 9.14
N THR A 218 -11.04 -19.57 8.57
CA THR A 218 -11.63 -20.21 7.37
C THR A 218 -12.81 -21.11 7.74
N CYS A 219 -13.97 -20.51 8.00
CA CYS A 219 -15.18 -21.26 8.37
C CYS A 219 -15.97 -21.69 7.12
N PRO A 220 -16.53 -22.91 7.07
CA PRO A 220 -17.55 -23.22 6.08
C PRO A 220 -18.75 -22.30 6.28
N GLY A 221 -19.12 -21.64 5.19
CA GLY A 221 -20.17 -20.63 5.21
C GLY A 221 -21.15 -20.81 4.07
N ALA A 222 -21.32 -21.99 3.50
CA ALA A 222 -22.33 -22.26 2.47
C ALA A 222 -23.24 -23.40 2.91
N ALA A 223 -24.55 -23.22 2.73
CA ALA A 223 -25.51 -24.30 2.94
C ALA A 223 -25.50 -25.31 1.76
N PRO A 224 -25.83 -26.59 1.98
CA PRO A 224 -26.14 -27.20 3.28
C PRO A 224 -24.88 -27.35 4.13
N TYR A 225 -24.99 -26.96 5.39
CA TYR A 225 -23.92 -27.06 6.38
C TYR A 225 -24.28 -28.12 7.41
N LEU A 226 -23.36 -29.06 7.66
CA LEU A 226 -23.48 -30.05 8.73
C LEU A 226 -22.30 -29.86 9.69
N GLU A 227 -22.62 -29.51 10.93
CA GLU A 227 -21.69 -29.51 12.05
C GLU A 227 -21.95 -30.76 12.90
N THR A 228 -20.89 -31.50 13.22
CA THR A 228 -20.98 -32.69 14.09
C THR A 228 -20.32 -32.46 15.44
N PHE A 229 -19.51 -31.42 15.63
CA PHE A 229 -18.77 -31.12 16.86
C PHE A 229 -17.76 -32.20 17.32
N ASP A 230 -17.59 -33.31 16.61
CA ASP A 230 -16.67 -34.40 16.97
C ASP A 230 -15.22 -33.95 17.15
N PRO A 231 -14.67 -33.05 16.29
CA PRO A 231 -13.32 -32.52 16.51
C PRO A 231 -13.24 -31.54 17.69
N GLY A 232 -14.38 -31.19 18.29
CA GLY A 232 -14.53 -30.15 19.29
C GLY A 232 -15.21 -28.90 18.73
N MET A 233 -15.21 -27.84 19.54
CA MET A 233 -15.81 -26.56 19.18
C MET A 233 -14.83 -25.83 18.26
N ALA A 234 -15.17 -25.71 16.98
CA ALA A 234 -14.31 -25.01 16.03
C ALA A 234 -14.22 -23.50 16.37
N PRO A 235 -13.13 -22.80 15.99
CA PRO A 235 -12.93 -21.36 16.27
C PRO A 235 -14.05 -20.44 15.76
N CYS A 236 -14.84 -20.95 14.83
CA CYS A 236 -15.97 -20.28 14.18
C CYS A 236 -17.24 -20.22 15.05
N TRP A 237 -17.30 -21.05 16.10
CA TRP A 237 -18.39 -21.07 17.06
C TRP A 237 -17.96 -20.28 18.29
N ILE A 238 -18.66 -19.17 18.56
CA ILE A 238 -18.24 -18.18 19.56
C ILE A 238 -19.25 -18.19 20.71
N GLN A 239 -18.78 -18.53 21.92
CA GLN A 239 -19.57 -18.37 23.14
C GLN A 239 -19.79 -16.88 23.41
N ASP A 240 -21.01 -16.51 23.77
CA ASP A 240 -21.29 -15.14 24.19
C ASP A 240 -20.70 -14.88 25.57
N GLN A 241 -19.95 -13.78 25.73
CA GLN A 241 -19.34 -13.45 27.02
C GLN A 241 -20.29 -12.69 27.96
N ASN A 242 -21.48 -12.32 27.51
CA ASN A 242 -22.46 -11.53 28.27
C ASN A 242 -23.69 -12.34 28.69
N ASP A 243 -23.66 -13.65 28.51
CA ASP A 243 -24.66 -14.55 29.06
C ASP A 243 -24.25 -15.02 30.48
N ILE A 244 -24.98 -15.98 31.04
CA ILE A 244 -24.77 -16.43 32.41
C ILE A 244 -23.88 -17.68 32.45
N PHE A 245 -23.82 -18.45 31.37
CA PHE A 245 -23.02 -19.66 31.27
C PHE A 245 -22.86 -20.17 29.84
N ASP A 246 -21.78 -20.90 29.59
CA ASP A 246 -21.42 -21.38 28.27
C ASP A 246 -22.09 -22.70 27.86
N TRP A 247 -22.26 -22.88 26.55
CA TRP A 247 -22.51 -24.18 25.96
C TRP A 247 -21.33 -25.13 26.19
N THR A 248 -21.58 -26.43 26.36
CA THR A 248 -20.52 -27.40 26.63
C THR A 248 -20.57 -28.56 25.64
N LEU A 249 -19.42 -29.17 25.36
CA LEU A 249 -19.32 -30.41 24.59
C LEU A 249 -19.48 -31.61 25.51
N ASN A 250 -20.21 -32.63 25.06
CA ASN A 250 -20.26 -33.91 25.71
C ASN A 250 -20.33 -35.05 24.70
N ALA A 251 -19.86 -36.23 25.13
CA ALA A 251 -20.04 -37.49 24.44
C ALA A 251 -20.74 -38.47 25.37
N GLY A 252 -21.71 -39.22 24.87
CA GLY A 252 -22.53 -40.10 25.70
C GLY A 252 -23.65 -39.38 26.45
N THR A 253 -24.12 -39.97 27.56
CA THR A 253 -25.23 -39.42 28.35
C THR A 253 -24.85 -38.14 29.11
N THR A 254 -25.81 -37.24 29.31
CA THR A 254 -25.61 -36.07 30.19
C THR A 254 -25.53 -36.45 31.66
N ALA A 255 -25.05 -35.52 32.50
CA ALA A 255 -24.86 -35.76 33.93
C ALA A 255 -26.18 -35.91 34.70
N SER A 256 -27.24 -35.25 34.24
CA SER A 256 -28.56 -35.28 34.88
C SER A 256 -29.41 -36.43 34.35
N ASN A 257 -29.91 -37.26 35.26
CA ASN A 257 -30.85 -38.34 34.92
C ASN A 257 -32.29 -37.80 34.90
N PRO A 258 -33.14 -38.11 33.89
CA PRO A 258 -32.89 -38.77 32.61
C PRO A 258 -32.95 -37.75 31.45
N THR A 259 -31.93 -36.91 31.30
CA THR A 259 -31.96 -35.81 30.31
C THR A 259 -30.91 -35.97 29.19
N GLY A 260 -31.12 -35.19 28.12
CA GLY A 260 -30.20 -35.11 26.98
C GLY A 260 -30.10 -36.37 26.12
N PRO A 261 -29.32 -36.31 25.03
CA PRO A 261 -29.11 -37.45 24.17
C PRO A 261 -28.11 -38.44 24.78
N SER A 262 -28.20 -39.71 24.38
CA SER A 262 -27.21 -40.74 24.74
C SER A 262 -26.01 -40.76 23.80
N ASP A 263 -26.10 -40.09 22.64
CA ASP A 263 -25.08 -40.05 21.60
C ASP A 263 -25.36 -38.90 20.62
N ASP A 264 -24.38 -38.55 19.78
CA ASP A 264 -24.51 -37.57 18.71
C ASP A 264 -25.16 -38.16 17.43
N VAL A 265 -25.14 -37.40 16.32
CA VAL A 265 -25.73 -37.82 15.03
C VAL A 265 -24.86 -38.76 14.21
N THR A 266 -23.56 -38.85 14.52
CA THR A 266 -22.60 -39.68 13.78
C THR A 266 -22.53 -41.12 14.29
N GLY A 267 -23.16 -41.40 15.44
CA GLY A 267 -23.17 -42.73 16.05
C GLY A 267 -21.90 -43.00 16.86
N GLY A 268 -21.46 -41.98 17.60
CA GLY A 268 -20.30 -42.00 18.47
C GLY A 268 -19.52 -40.72 18.25
N GLY A 269 -19.63 -39.77 19.18
CA GLY A 269 -19.10 -38.45 18.93
C GLY A 269 -19.44 -37.43 19.99
N ASN A 270 -19.17 -36.17 19.68
CA ASN A 270 -19.51 -35.06 20.55
C ASN A 270 -20.81 -34.41 20.08
N TYR A 271 -21.60 -33.91 21.02
CA TYR A 271 -22.66 -32.96 20.75
C TYR A 271 -22.50 -31.76 21.68
N ILE A 272 -23.13 -30.66 21.31
CA ILE A 272 -23.18 -29.48 22.14
C ILE A 272 -24.48 -29.43 22.94
N TYR A 273 -24.40 -29.06 24.22
CA TYR A 273 -25.56 -28.97 25.09
C TYR A 273 -25.37 -27.92 26.19
N ILE A 274 -26.47 -27.65 26.89
CA ILE A 274 -26.50 -26.90 28.13
C ILE A 274 -27.09 -27.77 29.23
N GLU A 275 -26.44 -27.80 30.39
CA GLU A 275 -27.00 -28.42 31.59
C GLU A 275 -27.90 -27.41 32.29
N THR A 276 -29.15 -27.78 32.52
CA THR A 276 -30.19 -26.89 33.09
C THR A 276 -30.55 -27.22 34.52
N SER A 277 -29.97 -28.29 35.08
CA SER A 277 -30.07 -28.61 36.50
C SER A 277 -29.30 -27.62 37.37
N ALA A 278 -29.51 -27.72 38.69
CA ALA A 278 -28.82 -26.87 39.66
C ALA A 278 -27.30 -26.86 39.40
N PRO A 279 -26.64 -25.69 39.36
CA PRO A 279 -27.08 -24.42 39.97
C PRO A 279 -27.85 -23.47 39.04
N ARG A 280 -28.28 -23.89 37.84
CA ARG A 280 -29.02 -22.99 36.94
C ARG A 280 -30.34 -22.54 37.54
N ALA A 281 -30.68 -21.27 37.33
CA ALA A 281 -31.90 -20.63 37.82
C ALA A 281 -32.78 -20.15 36.65
N PRO A 282 -34.11 -19.99 36.87
CA PRO A 282 -34.98 -19.38 35.87
C PRO A 282 -34.49 -17.99 35.47
N GLY A 283 -34.26 -17.78 34.18
CA GLY A 283 -33.71 -16.54 33.63
C GLY A 283 -32.22 -16.62 33.27
N ASP A 284 -31.52 -17.70 33.65
CA ASP A 284 -30.17 -17.96 33.17
C ASP A 284 -30.17 -18.14 31.65
N SER A 285 -29.16 -17.59 30.96
CA SER A 285 -29.00 -17.66 29.53
C SER A 285 -27.65 -18.24 29.13
N ALA A 286 -27.63 -18.92 27.98
CA ALA A 286 -26.45 -19.40 27.28
C ALA A 286 -26.65 -19.17 25.78
N ILE A 287 -25.74 -18.46 25.14
CA ILE A 287 -25.82 -18.01 23.75
C ILE A 287 -24.52 -18.43 23.04
N LEU A 288 -24.69 -19.09 21.90
CA LEU A 288 -23.60 -19.49 21.03
C LEU A 288 -23.85 -18.95 19.63
N HIS A 289 -22.85 -18.26 19.09
CA HIS A 289 -22.90 -17.71 17.75
C HIS A 289 -22.28 -18.69 16.76
N THR A 290 -23.00 -19.00 15.69
CA THR A 290 -22.51 -19.82 14.59
C THR A 290 -21.60 -19.00 13.67
N PRO A 291 -20.79 -19.65 12.81
CA PRO A 291 -20.27 -18.96 11.63
C PRO A 291 -21.41 -18.39 10.78
N ALA A 292 -21.09 -17.39 9.96
CA ALA A 292 -22.02 -16.90 8.94
C ALA A 292 -22.26 -18.00 7.89
N ILE A 293 -23.53 -18.35 7.68
CA ILE A 293 -23.94 -19.36 6.69
C ILE A 293 -24.67 -18.64 5.55
N ASP A 294 -24.08 -18.69 4.36
CA ASP A 294 -24.66 -18.20 3.11
C ASP A 294 -25.76 -19.16 2.62
N LEU A 295 -26.95 -18.60 2.45
CA LEU A 295 -28.16 -19.28 1.97
C LEU A 295 -28.47 -18.94 0.50
N GLN A 296 -27.69 -18.09 -0.16
CA GLN A 296 -27.99 -17.58 -1.50
C GLN A 296 -28.06 -18.67 -2.57
N HIS A 297 -27.33 -19.79 -2.39
CA HIS A 297 -27.38 -20.93 -3.30
C HIS A 297 -28.73 -21.68 -3.32
N TYR A 298 -29.58 -21.50 -2.31
CA TYR A 298 -30.93 -22.11 -2.26
C TYR A 298 -32.02 -21.29 -2.93
N LEU A 299 -31.76 -20.01 -3.26
CA LEU A 299 -32.78 -19.13 -3.85
C LEU A 299 -32.97 -19.34 -5.35
N TYR A 300 -32.15 -20.19 -6.00
CA TYR A 300 -32.20 -20.48 -7.43
C TYR A 300 -32.77 -21.86 -7.79
N LEU A 301 -33.34 -22.59 -6.82
CA LEU A 301 -33.90 -23.94 -7.02
C LEU A 301 -35.45 -24.01 -6.97
N ASN A 302 -36.15 -22.92 -7.31
CA ASN A 302 -37.60 -22.93 -7.53
C ASN A 302 -37.96 -22.54 -8.96
#